data_AF-A0A1X7FHH8-F1
#
_entry.id   AF-A0A1X7FHH8-F1
#
_cell.length_a   1.000
_cell.length_b   1.000
_cell.length_c   1.000
_cell.angle_alpha   90.00
_cell.angle_beta   90.00
_cell.angle_gamma   90.00
#
_symmetry.space_group_name_H-M   'P 1'
#
loop_
_entity.id
_entity.type
_entity.pdbx_description
1 polymer ?
#
loop_
_entity_poly.entity_id
_entity_poly.type
_entity_poly.pdbx_seq_one_letter_code
_entity_poly.pdbx_strand_id
1 'polypeptide(L)'
;MAATLQVPPAAVERHQLYEDALAMLMGTLFIALGMLIYSKTMLLTGSTAGLALLLSYVTKVQFGIIFFVINLPFYWLAWKRLGWKFTVRTFIAVALVTLFSRLTDQWVGFTHLDPVYATVVGSGLCGTGLLMLFRHRTGLGGVNILAIYLQERYGIRAGYFQLGVDLAILGGAFFVLAPDRLLLSILGAVIVNITLAINHKPGRYLGIS
;
A
#
# COMPACT_ATOMS: atom_id res chain seq x y z
N MET A 1 -38.36 25.86 24.03
CA MET A 1 -37.93 24.46 24.21
C MET A 1 -37.50 23.94 22.84
N ALA A 2 -36.22 24.05 22.50
CA ALA A 2 -35.71 23.62 21.19
C ALA A 2 -35.42 22.12 21.23
N ALA A 3 -36.12 21.34 20.41
CA ALA A 3 -35.88 19.92 20.25
C ALA A 3 -34.50 19.68 19.64
N THR A 4 -33.59 19.10 20.43
CA THR A 4 -32.32 18.57 19.95
C THR A 4 -32.62 17.37 19.05
N LEU A 5 -32.49 17.55 17.73
CA LEU A 5 -32.48 16.46 16.77
C LEU A 5 -31.27 15.57 17.05
N GLN A 6 -31.48 14.47 17.78
CA GLN A 6 -30.52 13.38 17.86
C GLN A 6 -30.40 12.77 16.47
N VAL A 7 -29.34 13.12 15.74
CA VAL A 7 -28.94 12.42 14.53
C VAL A 7 -28.59 10.99 14.97
N PRO A 8 -29.31 9.96 14.50
CA PRO A 8 -28.97 8.58 14.85
C PRO A 8 -27.53 8.31 14.44
N PRO A 9 -26.73 7.60 15.28
CA PRO A 9 -25.38 7.23 14.89
C PRO A 9 -25.46 6.48 13.55
N ALA A 10 -24.69 6.94 12.56
CA ALA A 10 -24.69 6.35 11.23
C ALA A 10 -24.55 4.83 11.35
N ALA A 11 -25.55 4.09 10.85
CA ALA A 11 -25.56 2.65 10.90
C ALA A 11 -24.27 2.15 10.24
N VAL A 12 -23.45 1.44 11.00
CA VAL A 12 -22.20 0.89 10.49
C VAL A 12 -22.57 -0.26 9.57
N GLU A 13 -22.60 -0.01 8.26
CA GLU A 13 -22.90 -1.04 7.26
C GLU A 13 -21.84 -2.14 7.32
N ARG A 14 -22.33 -3.36 7.50
CA ARG A 14 -21.52 -4.56 7.64
C ARG A 14 -21.25 -5.10 6.25
N HIS A 15 -20.00 -5.11 5.80
CA HIS A 15 -19.68 -5.62 4.46
C HIS A 15 -19.95 -7.11 4.39
N GLN A 16 -20.64 -7.50 3.32
CA GLN A 16 -20.87 -8.91 3.04
C GLN A 16 -19.58 -9.54 2.51
N LEU A 17 -19.42 -10.85 2.71
CA LEU A 17 -18.17 -11.56 2.34
C LEU A 17 -17.83 -11.46 0.84
N TYR A 18 -18.83 -11.32 -0.04
CA TYR A 18 -18.61 -11.13 -1.47
C TYR A 18 -18.06 -9.73 -1.80
N GLU A 19 -18.43 -8.70 -1.02
CA GLU A 19 -17.92 -7.34 -1.17
C GLU A 19 -16.45 -7.28 -0.76
N ASP A 20 -16.12 -7.93 0.37
CA ASP A 20 -14.75 -8.12 0.82
C ASP A 20 -13.90 -8.82 -0.26
N ALA A 21 -14.42 -9.90 -0.86
CA ALA A 21 -13.71 -10.66 -1.89
C ALA A 21 -13.47 -9.84 -3.16
N LEU A 22 -14.50 -9.15 -3.66
CA LEU A 22 -14.38 -8.30 -4.86
C LEU A 22 -13.44 -7.12 -4.62
N ALA A 23 -13.54 -6.45 -3.48
CA ALA A 23 -12.63 -5.36 -3.14
C ALA A 23 -11.19 -5.85 -2.99
N MET A 24 -10.99 -7.05 -2.44
CA MET A 24 -9.66 -7.62 -2.32
C MET A 24 -9.07 -8.00 -3.68
N LEU A 25 -9.85 -8.60 -4.57
CA LEU A 25 -9.41 -8.93 -5.93
C LEU A 25 -9.10 -7.66 -6.74
N MET A 26 -10.03 -6.71 -6.81
CA MET A 26 -9.85 -5.49 -7.60
C MET A 26 -8.76 -4.59 -7.02
N GLY A 27 -8.72 -4.41 -5.70
CA GLY A 27 -7.71 -3.58 -5.05
C GLY A 27 -6.30 -4.13 -5.23
N THR A 28 -6.12 -5.45 -5.11
CA THR A 28 -4.81 -6.07 -5.32
C THR A 28 -4.39 -6.08 -6.79
N LEU A 29 -5.34 -6.22 -7.73
CA LEU A 29 -5.07 -6.11 -9.16
C LEU A 29 -4.65 -4.69 -9.56
N PHE A 30 -5.32 -3.67 -9.02
CA PHE A 30 -4.98 -2.26 -9.27
C PHE A 30 -3.58 -1.94 -8.77
N ILE A 31 -3.24 -2.41 -7.56
CA ILE A 31 -1.90 -2.24 -7.02
C ILE A 31 -0.88 -3.01 -7.87
N ALA A 32 -1.16 -4.26 -8.24
CA ALA A 32 -0.25 -5.03 -9.09
C ALA A 32 0.03 -4.34 -10.44
N LEU A 33 -0.99 -3.79 -11.09
CA LEU A 33 -0.84 -3.05 -12.35
C LEU A 33 -0.08 -1.73 -12.15
N GLY A 34 -0.37 -0.98 -11.08
CA GLY A 34 0.37 0.23 -10.73
C GLY A 34 1.86 -0.05 -10.46
N MET A 35 2.15 -1.14 -9.75
CA MET A 35 3.52 -1.58 -9.47
C MET A 35 4.25 -2.06 -10.72
N LEU A 36 3.55 -2.68 -11.68
CA LEU A 36 4.12 -3.02 -12.99
C LEU A 36 4.54 -1.76 -13.75
N ILE A 37 3.66 -0.77 -13.84
CA ILE A 37 3.92 0.53 -14.49
C ILE A 37 5.16 1.20 -13.88
N TYR A 38 5.25 1.21 -12.55
CA TYR A 38 6.40 1.75 -11.82
C TYR A 38 7.67 0.96 -12.13
N SER A 39 7.60 -0.37 -12.12
CA SER A 39 8.73 -1.24 -12.42
C SER A 39 9.27 -1.02 -13.83
N LYS A 40 8.40 -0.79 -14.83
CA LYS A 40 8.82 -0.55 -16.22
C LYS A 40 9.41 0.85 -16.44
N THR A 41 9.16 1.80 -15.54
CA THR A 41 9.66 3.17 -15.62
C THR A 41 10.72 3.51 -14.56
N MET A 42 11.20 2.50 -13.82
CA MET A 42 12.19 2.67 -12.75
C MET A 42 11.75 3.72 -11.71
N LEU A 43 10.45 3.72 -11.39
CA LEU A 43 9.87 4.58 -10.36
C LEU A 43 9.76 3.83 -9.03
N LEU A 44 9.65 4.57 -7.94
CA LEU A 44 9.45 4.06 -6.60
C LEU A 44 8.16 4.60 -5.97
N THR A 45 7.58 3.82 -5.07
CA THR A 45 6.55 4.29 -4.14
C THR A 45 7.12 4.35 -2.72
N GLY A 46 6.38 4.89 -1.75
CA GLY A 46 6.78 4.87 -0.35
C GLY A 46 6.58 3.51 0.32
N SER A 47 7.06 3.35 1.56
CA SER A 47 6.80 2.17 2.41
C SER A 47 7.38 0.83 1.87
N THR A 48 6.83 -0.30 2.33
CA THR A 48 7.30 -1.67 2.00
C THR A 48 7.29 -1.97 0.51
N ALA A 49 6.29 -1.49 -0.23
CA ALA A 49 6.19 -1.65 -1.67
C ALA A 49 7.34 -0.94 -2.40
N GLY A 50 7.73 0.25 -1.94
CA GLY A 50 8.89 0.99 -2.42
C GLY A 50 10.20 0.25 -2.21
N LEU A 51 10.41 -0.23 -0.98
CA LEU A 51 11.60 -1.04 -0.64
C LEU A 51 11.68 -2.30 -1.51
N ALA A 52 10.55 -2.96 -1.76
CA ALA A 52 10.50 -4.14 -2.63
C ALA A 52 10.86 -3.81 -4.10
N LEU A 53 10.40 -2.69 -4.66
CA LEU A 53 10.81 -2.23 -5.99
C LEU A 53 12.30 -1.89 -6.03
N LEU A 54 12.81 -1.17 -5.04
CA LEU A 54 14.21 -0.77 -4.99
C LEU A 54 15.13 -2.00 -4.98
N LEU A 55 14.81 -2.97 -4.12
CA LEU A 55 15.53 -4.24 -4.07
C LEU A 55 15.37 -5.04 -5.37
N SER A 56 14.21 -4.97 -6.04
CA SER A 56 14.00 -5.61 -7.34
C SER A 56 14.92 -5.04 -8.41
N TYR A 57 15.14 -3.73 -8.42
CA TYR A 57 16.06 -3.08 -9.37
C TYR A 57 17.52 -3.49 -9.16
N VAL A 58 17.93 -3.67 -7.91
CA VAL A 58 19.31 -4.07 -7.57
C VAL A 58 19.55 -5.56 -7.77
N THR A 59 18.63 -6.41 -7.29
CA THR A 59 18.81 -7.88 -7.29
C THR A 59 18.34 -8.55 -8.58
N LYS A 60 17.57 -7.84 -9.41
CA LYS A 60 16.87 -8.38 -10.60
C LYS A 60 15.88 -9.51 -10.30
N VAL A 61 15.54 -9.72 -9.02
CA VAL A 61 14.48 -10.63 -8.59
C VAL A 61 13.14 -9.94 -8.80
N GLN A 62 12.12 -10.71 -9.20
CA GLN A 62 10.77 -10.19 -9.44
C GLN A 62 10.20 -9.49 -8.21
N PHE A 63 9.62 -8.30 -8.41
CA PHE A 63 9.00 -7.48 -7.36
C PHE A 63 8.12 -8.30 -6.42
N GLY A 64 7.22 -9.13 -6.95
CA GLY A 64 6.27 -9.90 -6.15
C GLY A 64 6.95 -10.81 -5.11
N ILE A 65 8.06 -11.46 -5.48
CA ILE A 65 8.80 -12.36 -4.56
C ILE A 65 9.38 -11.55 -3.40
N ILE A 66 10.04 -10.43 -3.72
CA ILE A 66 10.65 -9.56 -2.72
C ILE A 66 9.56 -8.96 -1.81
N PHE A 67 8.45 -8.51 -2.41
CA PHE A 67 7.32 -7.95 -1.67
C PHE A 67 6.74 -8.97 -0.69
N PHE A 68 6.58 -10.23 -1.09
CA PHE A 68 6.11 -11.29 -0.21
C PHE A 68 7.08 -11.54 0.96
N VAL A 69 8.38 -11.66 0.66
CA VAL A 69 9.43 -11.94 1.67
C VAL A 69 9.54 -10.81 2.69
N ILE A 70 9.55 -9.55 2.23
CA ILE A 70 9.58 -8.38 3.11
C ILE A 70 8.35 -8.35 4.03
N ASN A 71 7.20 -8.86 3.59
CA ASN A 71 5.99 -8.88 4.38
C ASN A 71 5.92 -9.99 5.46
N LEU A 72 6.72 -11.05 5.35
CA LEU A 72 6.77 -12.15 6.32
C LEU A 72 6.94 -11.73 7.79
N PRO A 73 7.95 -10.92 8.17
CA PRO A 73 8.12 -10.50 9.56
C PRO A 73 6.94 -9.67 10.08
N PHE A 74 6.26 -8.95 9.18
CA PHE A 74 5.13 -8.10 9.55
C PHE A 74 3.84 -8.90 9.76
N TYR A 75 3.67 -10.08 9.16
CA TYR A 75 2.53 -10.95 9.47
C TYR A 75 2.57 -11.45 10.91
N TRP A 76 3.75 -11.84 11.39
CA TRP A 76 3.93 -12.24 12.77
C TRP A 76 3.56 -11.11 13.74
N LEU A 77 3.94 -9.88 13.39
CA LEU A 77 3.63 -8.69 14.17
C LEU A 77 2.14 -8.33 14.13
N ALA A 78 1.53 -8.41 12.94
CA ALA A 78 0.11 -8.18 12.72
C ALA A 78 -0.73 -9.17 13.53
N TRP A 79 -0.31 -10.44 13.61
CA TRP A 79 -1.02 -11.45 14.40
C TRP A 79 -1.04 -11.09 15.87
N LYS A 80 0.10 -10.65 16.42
CA LYS A 80 0.20 -10.26 17.82
C LYS A 80 -0.56 -8.97 18.17
N ARG A 81 -0.71 -8.03 17.23
CA ARG A 81 -1.24 -6.68 17.53
C ARG A 81 -2.66 -6.43 17.02
N LEU A 82 -2.96 -6.81 15.78
CA LEU A 82 -4.25 -6.55 15.13
C LEU A 82 -5.16 -7.80 15.10
N GLY A 83 -4.61 -8.95 15.49
CA GLY A 83 -5.34 -10.21 15.61
C GLY A 83 -5.31 -11.07 14.35
N TRP A 84 -5.77 -12.31 14.51
CA TRP A 84 -5.71 -13.35 13.48
C TRP A 84 -6.49 -12.98 12.20
N LYS A 85 -7.72 -12.45 12.33
CA LYS A 85 -8.57 -12.12 11.16
C LYS A 85 -7.93 -11.09 10.23
N PHE A 86 -7.35 -10.03 10.79
CA PHE A 86 -6.64 -9.00 10.02
C PHE A 86 -5.39 -9.57 9.35
N THR A 87 -4.68 -10.45 10.05
CA THR A 87 -3.44 -11.07 9.55
C THR A 87 -3.72 -11.97 8.35
N VAL A 88 -4.75 -12.81 8.42
CA VAL A 88 -5.15 -13.67 7.30
C VAL A 88 -5.55 -12.83 6.08
N ARG A 89 -6.37 -11.80 6.26
CA ARG A 89 -6.75 -10.90 5.15
C ARG A 89 -5.53 -10.22 4.51
N THR A 90 -4.63 -9.70 5.33
CA THR A 90 -3.40 -9.05 4.88
C THR A 90 -2.47 -10.04 4.17
N PHE A 91 -2.35 -11.26 4.69
CA PHE A 91 -1.59 -12.33 4.04
C PHE A 91 -2.16 -12.65 2.66
N ILE A 92 -3.47 -12.88 2.56
CA ILE A 92 -4.10 -13.18 1.26
C ILE A 92 -3.95 -12.00 0.31
N ALA A 93 -4.12 -10.76 0.76
CA ALA A 93 -3.96 -9.58 -0.08
C ALA A 93 -2.53 -9.44 -0.62
N VAL A 94 -1.51 -9.63 0.22
CA VAL A 94 -0.11 -9.60 -0.26
C VAL A 94 0.19 -10.78 -1.18
N ALA A 95 -0.34 -11.98 -0.90
CA ALA A 95 -0.21 -13.13 -1.78
C ALA A 95 -0.86 -12.87 -3.16
N LEU A 96 -2.03 -12.21 -3.18
CA LEU A 96 -2.70 -11.79 -4.41
C LEU A 96 -1.91 -10.72 -5.16
N VAL A 97 -1.38 -9.68 -4.49
CA VAL A 97 -0.49 -8.69 -5.14
C VAL A 97 0.74 -9.38 -5.73
N THR A 98 1.31 -10.35 -5.02
CA THR A 98 2.46 -11.13 -5.48
C THR A 98 2.12 -11.94 -6.73
N LEU A 99 0.98 -12.65 -6.71
CA LEU A 99 0.50 -13.44 -7.83
C LEU A 99 0.16 -12.54 -9.03
N PHE A 100 -0.65 -11.51 -8.82
CA PHE A 100 -1.08 -10.59 -9.88
C PHE A 100 0.05 -9.75 -10.43
N SER A 101 1.04 -9.34 -9.65
CA SER A 101 2.20 -8.62 -10.20
C SER A 101 2.99 -9.51 -11.16
N ARG A 102 3.16 -10.80 -10.83
CA ARG A 102 3.78 -11.78 -11.73
C ARG A 102 2.94 -12.03 -12.98
N LEU A 103 1.63 -12.25 -12.83
CA LEU A 103 0.73 -12.53 -13.96
C LEU A 103 0.60 -11.31 -14.88
N THR A 104 0.43 -10.11 -14.30
CA THR A 104 0.32 -8.86 -15.07
C THR A 104 1.61 -8.58 -15.84
N ASP A 105 2.79 -8.84 -15.28
CA ASP A 105 4.06 -8.69 -16.03
C ASP A 105 4.16 -9.65 -17.24
N GLN A 106 3.49 -10.81 -17.19
CA GLN A 106 3.42 -11.76 -18.31
C GLN A 106 2.35 -11.39 -19.33
N TRP A 107 1.23 -10.80 -18.90
CA TRP A 107 0.09 -10.50 -19.75
C TRP A 107 0.10 -9.10 -20.35
N VAL A 108 0.79 -8.15 -19.71
CA VAL A 108 0.78 -6.73 -20.07
C VAL A 108 2.19 -6.26 -20.37
N GLY A 109 2.44 -5.96 -21.65
CA GLY A 109 3.67 -5.33 -22.12
C GLY A 109 3.43 -3.89 -22.55
N PHE A 110 4.42 -3.02 -22.34
CA PHE A 110 4.39 -1.65 -22.83
C PHE A 110 5.52 -1.46 -23.85
N THR A 111 5.17 -1.04 -25.07
CA THR A 111 6.15 -0.69 -26.10
C THR A 111 6.82 0.65 -25.80
N HIS A 112 6.03 1.61 -25.29
CA HIS A 112 6.50 2.91 -24.85
C HIS A 112 5.69 3.33 -23.64
N LEU A 113 6.35 3.84 -22.61
CA LEU A 113 5.70 4.31 -21.39
C LEU A 113 6.42 5.55 -20.89
N ASP A 114 5.73 6.69 -20.99
CA ASP A 114 6.28 7.95 -20.52
C ASP A 114 6.36 7.97 -18.98
N PRO A 115 7.46 8.44 -18.37
CA PRO A 115 7.64 8.41 -16.93
C PRO A 115 6.66 9.31 -16.17
N VAL A 116 6.28 10.45 -16.75
CA VAL A 116 5.34 11.38 -16.14
C VAL A 116 3.95 10.75 -16.13
N TYR A 117 3.54 10.16 -17.26
CA TYR A 117 2.29 9.41 -17.35
C TYR A 117 2.27 8.23 -16.36
N ALA A 118 3.36 7.46 -16.31
CA ALA A 118 3.49 6.33 -15.39
C ALA A 118 3.39 6.76 -13.93
N THR A 119 3.95 7.91 -13.59
CA THR A 119 3.86 8.47 -12.24
C THR A 119 2.41 8.74 -11.86
N VAL A 120 1.65 9.44 -12.71
CA VAL A 120 0.25 9.81 -12.42
C VAL A 120 -0.65 8.58 -12.39
N VAL A 121 -0.56 7.70 -13.40
CA VAL A 121 -1.45 6.54 -13.50
C VAL A 121 -1.07 5.46 -12.50
N GLY A 122 0.21 5.16 -12.33
CA GLY A 122 0.68 4.16 -11.37
C GLY A 122 0.39 4.57 -9.93
N SER A 123 0.60 5.83 -9.55
CA SER A 123 0.21 6.33 -8.22
C SER A 123 -1.30 6.33 -8.02
N GLY A 124 -2.08 6.72 -9.03
CA GLY A 124 -3.55 6.67 -8.98
C GLY A 124 -4.08 5.25 -8.77
N LEU A 125 -3.57 4.28 -9.53
CA LEU A 125 -3.94 2.86 -9.38
C LEU A 125 -3.54 2.31 -8.02
N CYS A 126 -2.30 2.57 -7.57
CA CYS A 126 -1.85 2.15 -6.25
C CYS A 126 -2.66 2.79 -5.12
N GLY A 127 -2.93 4.10 -5.19
CA GLY A 127 -3.70 4.83 -4.19
C GLY A 127 -5.15 4.36 -4.12
N THR A 128 -5.80 4.14 -5.25
CA THR A 128 -7.18 3.62 -5.32
C THR A 128 -7.28 2.18 -4.84
N GLY A 129 -6.34 1.31 -5.23
CA GLY A 129 -6.30 -0.06 -4.73
C GLY A 129 -6.03 -0.12 -3.21
N LEU A 130 -5.16 0.75 -2.68
CA LEU A 130 -4.94 0.86 -1.24
C LEU A 130 -6.21 1.30 -0.51
N LEU A 131 -6.96 2.26 -1.05
CA LEU A 131 -8.23 2.71 -0.50
C LEU A 131 -9.28 1.58 -0.48
N MET A 132 -9.38 0.80 -1.54
CA MET A 132 -10.25 -0.39 -1.57
C MET A 132 -9.89 -1.35 -0.43
N LEU A 133 -8.62 -1.67 -0.25
CA LEU A 133 -8.20 -2.63 0.78
C LEU A 133 -8.36 -2.08 2.20
N PHE A 134 -8.06 -0.81 2.42
CA PHE A 134 -8.24 -0.18 3.73
C PHE A 134 -9.70 -0.11 4.17
N ARG A 135 -10.64 0.09 3.23
CA ARG A 135 -12.09 0.06 3.55
C ARG A 135 -12.54 -1.29 4.11
N HIS A 136 -11.92 -2.39 3.69
CA HIS A 136 -12.21 -3.74 4.17
C HIS A 136 -11.26 -4.22 5.29
N ARG A 137 -10.55 -3.27 5.94
CA ARG A 137 -9.57 -3.51 7.01
C ARG A 137 -8.47 -4.50 6.61
N THR A 138 -7.97 -4.36 5.40
CA THR A 138 -6.89 -5.20 4.87
C THR A 138 -5.62 -4.36 4.74
N GLY A 139 -4.53 -4.77 5.40
CA GLY A 139 -3.25 -4.08 5.33
C GLY A 139 -2.44 -4.49 4.09
N LEU A 140 -1.56 -3.59 3.64
CA LEU A 140 -0.52 -3.88 2.64
C LEU A 140 0.86 -3.30 3.00
N GLY A 141 0.96 -2.65 4.17
CA GLY A 141 2.16 -1.98 4.64
C GLY A 141 2.54 -2.45 6.02
N GLY A 142 3.49 -3.38 6.10
CA GLY A 142 3.96 -3.91 7.37
C GLY A 142 4.78 -2.92 8.21
N VAL A 143 5.46 -1.97 7.55
CA VAL A 143 6.27 -0.93 8.24
C VAL A 143 5.41 -0.09 9.20
N ASN A 144 4.16 0.22 8.84
CA ASN A 144 3.27 0.95 9.74
C ASN A 144 2.91 0.14 11.00
N ILE A 145 2.67 -1.17 10.85
CA ILE A 145 2.42 -2.07 11.99
C ILE A 145 3.66 -2.14 12.90
N LEU A 146 4.85 -2.16 12.29
CA LEU A 146 6.11 -2.11 13.02
C LEU A 146 6.32 -0.77 13.73
N ALA A 147 5.98 0.34 13.10
CA ALA A 147 6.04 1.67 13.70
C ALA A 147 5.16 1.76 14.96
N ILE A 148 3.91 1.30 14.87
CA ILE A 148 2.98 1.25 16.01
C ILE A 148 3.52 0.32 17.11
N TYR A 149 4.05 -0.85 16.73
CA TYR A 149 4.64 -1.78 17.68
C TYR A 149 5.81 -1.16 18.45
N LEU A 150 6.73 -0.48 17.75
CA LEU A 150 7.88 0.22 18.34
C LEU A 150 7.44 1.37 19.24
N GLN A 151 6.38 2.07 18.85
CA GLN A 151 5.80 3.13 19.68
C GLN A 151 5.27 2.59 21.01
N GLU A 152 4.50 1.51 20.97
CA GLU A 152 3.92 0.93 22.18
C GLU A 152 4.95 0.23 23.05
N ARG A 153 6.00 -0.38 22.46
CA ARG A 153 7.00 -1.16 23.20
C ARG A 153 8.17 -0.31 23.71
N TYR A 154 8.61 0.65 22.91
CA TYR A 154 9.85 1.43 23.16
C TYR A 154 9.60 2.94 23.24
N GLY A 155 8.36 3.42 23.12
CA GLY A 155 8.03 4.84 23.22
C GLY A 155 8.45 5.69 22.02
N ILE A 156 8.94 5.08 20.94
CA ILE A 156 9.38 5.79 19.73
C ILE A 156 8.16 6.29 18.97
N ARG A 157 8.06 7.59 18.65
CA ARG A 157 6.91 8.09 17.88
C ARG A 157 6.85 7.39 16.51
N ALA A 158 5.74 6.72 16.18
CA ALA A 158 5.59 5.96 14.93
C ALA A 158 5.87 6.81 13.69
N GLY A 159 5.46 8.09 13.71
CA GLY A 159 5.74 9.03 12.62
C GLY A 159 7.23 9.25 12.35
N TYR A 160 8.07 9.34 13.39
CA TYR A 160 9.52 9.50 13.19
C TYR A 160 10.17 8.21 12.69
N PHE A 161 9.72 7.05 13.17
CA PHE A 161 10.20 5.77 12.66
C PHE A 161 9.85 5.59 11.18
N GLN A 162 8.60 5.86 10.82
CA GLN A 162 8.13 5.81 9.43
C GLN A 162 8.93 6.77 8.54
N LEU A 163 9.12 8.01 8.99
CA LEU A 163 9.93 9.00 8.27
C LEU A 163 11.39 8.54 8.10
N GLY A 164 11.98 7.92 9.13
CA GLY A 164 13.32 7.33 9.04
C GLY A 164 13.40 6.20 8.01
N VAL A 165 12.40 5.32 7.96
CA VAL A 165 12.33 4.25 6.95
C VAL A 165 12.17 4.83 5.54
N ASP A 166 11.27 5.79 5.35
CA ASP A 166 11.06 6.41 4.04
C ASP A 166 12.30 7.19 3.57
N LEU A 167 13.00 7.89 4.48
CA LEU A 167 14.29 8.54 4.18
C LEU A 167 15.39 7.53 3.83
N ALA A 168 15.45 6.39 4.52
CA ALA A 168 16.42 5.34 4.20
C ALA A 168 16.14 4.74 2.80
N ILE A 169 14.87 4.55 2.45
CA ILE A 169 14.45 4.08 1.12
C ILE A 169 14.81 5.12 0.06
N LEU A 170 14.51 6.40 0.28
CA LEU A 170 14.87 7.48 -0.65
C LEU A 170 16.38 7.65 -0.79
N GLY A 171 17.12 7.55 0.31
CA GLY A 171 18.59 7.56 0.32
C GLY A 171 19.18 6.40 -0.46
N GLY A 172 18.62 5.19 -0.32
CA GLY A 172 18.99 4.06 -1.17
C GLY A 172 18.62 4.26 -2.64
N ALA A 173 17.43 4.82 -2.90
CA ALA A 173 16.95 5.10 -4.26
C ALA A 173 17.83 6.14 -4.97
N PHE A 174 18.43 7.10 -4.27
CA PHE A 174 19.35 8.07 -4.85
C PHE A 174 20.56 7.42 -5.55
N PHE A 175 21.03 6.26 -5.08
CA PHE A 175 22.15 5.54 -5.70
C PHE A 175 21.73 4.62 -6.87
N VAL A 176 20.43 4.37 -7.03
CA VAL A 176 19.90 3.41 -8.01
C VAL A 176 19.12 4.10 -9.13
N LEU A 177 18.39 5.17 -8.82
CA LEU A 177 17.53 5.90 -9.73
C LEU A 177 18.22 7.18 -10.22
N ALA A 178 17.97 7.53 -11.49
CA ALA A 178 18.35 8.83 -12.02
C ALA A 178 17.55 9.97 -11.33
N PRO A 179 18.10 11.21 -11.24
CA PRO A 179 17.48 12.30 -10.50
C PRO A 179 16.04 12.63 -10.94
N ASP A 180 15.75 12.54 -12.24
CA ASP A 180 14.42 12.70 -12.81
C ASP A 180 13.43 11.65 -12.26
N ARG A 181 13.84 10.38 -12.21
CA ARG A 181 13.03 9.28 -11.67
C ARG A 181 12.83 9.39 -10.18
N LEU A 182 13.82 9.86 -9.45
CA LEU A 182 13.70 10.11 -8.02
C LEU A 182 12.67 11.20 -7.73
N LEU A 183 12.71 12.33 -8.45
CA LEU A 183 11.72 13.41 -8.33
C LEU A 183 10.31 12.94 -8.68
N LEU A 184 10.18 12.16 -9.76
CA LEU A 184 8.90 11.56 -10.15
C LEU A 184 8.39 10.55 -9.11
N SER A 185 9.27 9.78 -8.48
CA SER A 185 8.90 8.86 -7.40
C SER A 185 8.39 9.60 -6.17
N ILE A 186 9.02 10.72 -5.81
CA ILE A 186 8.55 11.61 -4.74
C ILE A 186 7.15 12.16 -5.09
N LEU A 187 6.97 12.64 -6.32
CA LEU A 187 5.68 13.16 -6.79
C LEU A 187 4.59 12.06 -6.77
N GLY A 188 4.91 10.85 -7.23
CA GLY A 188 4.02 9.71 -7.17
C GLY A 188 3.64 9.32 -5.73
N ALA A 189 4.61 9.35 -4.81
CA ALA A 189 4.34 9.12 -3.38
C ALA A 189 3.42 10.21 -2.80
N VAL A 190 3.58 11.47 -3.19
CA VAL A 190 2.67 12.56 -2.82
C VAL A 190 1.27 12.32 -3.37
N ILE A 191 1.11 11.89 -4.63
CA ILE A 191 -0.20 11.58 -5.21
C ILE A 191 -0.89 10.46 -4.44
N VAL A 192 -0.18 9.36 -4.12
CA VAL A 192 -0.73 8.27 -3.30
C VAL A 192 -1.20 8.81 -1.95
N ASN A 193 -0.35 9.56 -1.25
CA ASN A 193 -0.67 10.12 0.07
C ASN A 193 -1.87 11.07 0.03
N ILE A 194 -1.95 11.97 -0.95
CA ILE A 194 -3.10 12.87 -1.12
C ILE A 194 -4.37 12.08 -1.43
N THR A 195 -4.28 11.06 -2.30
CA THR A 195 -5.41 10.19 -2.62
C THR A 195 -5.93 9.52 -1.35
N LEU A 196 -5.03 8.99 -0.51
CA LEU A 196 -5.39 8.45 0.80
C LEU A 196 -5.97 9.54 1.71
N ALA A 197 -5.31 10.68 1.88
CA ALA A 197 -5.73 11.73 2.82
C ALA A 197 -7.12 12.32 2.50
N ILE A 198 -7.42 12.55 1.23
CA ILE A 198 -8.72 13.10 0.80
C ILE A 198 -9.84 12.08 0.99
N ASN A 199 -9.57 10.81 0.71
CA ASN A 199 -10.59 9.75 0.70
C ASN A 199 -10.72 9.03 2.05
N HIS A 200 -9.69 9.05 2.88
CA HIS A 200 -9.68 8.44 4.21
C HIS A 200 -10.18 9.43 5.26
N LYS A 201 -11.51 9.64 5.31
CA LYS A 201 -12.17 10.40 6.38
C LYS A 201 -12.45 9.49 7.58
N PRO A 202 -11.94 9.80 8.79
CA PRO A 202 -12.26 9.04 10.00
C PRO A 202 -13.78 9.03 10.22
N GLY A 203 -14.36 7.83 10.39
CA GLY A 203 -15.77 7.66 10.77
C GLY A 203 -16.79 7.51 9.63
N ARG A 204 -16.44 7.71 8.35
CA ARG A 204 -17.42 7.59 7.23
C ARG A 204 -17.34 6.27 6.44
N TYR A 205 -16.30 5.48 6.64
CA TYR A 205 -16.01 4.28 5.82
C TYR A 205 -15.43 3.10 6.63
N LEU A 206 -15.80 2.98 7.91
CA LEU A 206 -15.45 1.82 8.71
C LEU A 206 -16.46 0.70 8.46
N GLY A 207 -16.35 0.02 7.32
CA GLY A 207 -16.98 -1.27 7.16
C GLY A 207 -16.48 -2.21 8.27
N ILE A 208 -17.40 -2.77 9.04
CA ILE A 208 -17.09 -3.87 9.94
C ILE A 208 -17.46 -5.12 9.14
N SER A 209 -16.51 -6.02 8.89
CA SER A 209 -16.82 -7.38 8.45
C SER A 209 -16.94 -8.28 9.68
#